data_AF-A0AAD8YEN2-F1
#
_entry.id   AF-A0AAD8YEN2-F1
#
_cell.length_a   1.000
_cell.length_b   1.000
_cell.length_c   1.000
_cell.angle_alpha   90.00
_cell.angle_beta   90.00
_cell.angle_gamma   90.00
#
_symmetry.space_group_name_H-M   'P 1'
#
loop_
_entity.id
_entity.type
_entity.pdbx_description
1 polymer ?
#
loop_
_entity_poly.entity_id
_entity_poly.type
_entity_poly.pdbx_seq_one_letter_code
_entity_poly.pdbx_strand_id
1 'polypeptide(L)'
;MRSEVMTMEQEDECIRNFARHCHSFYLSSLSPASSAQSSLHQTQSSSSSLDEETATTNNTCDDLAQMTSDGKIVLEAFDRICAIGAINNNAIVQDGPLPNLQNEHDLCAKRHCDLLKACGLLEIDHFTTLNNAATLLQKYTEVRDTMRRQAHKSAMTHRQNSFFELLSLAEQDCVTYPVETCTLPTETTSSNHTTTSVDGIKDILSSIQKFVRKYQPKIGSHSFLAGLHKFIHLQLTPKSENKHQNSDPLYVVQWTFRGSVLTEACVPTGVEGDELSYAREALKVLFSFLILNKKDDIEGGSLEDATEPMVSFEIHKLVSNATLRRILNVLPNPTDLDARATGSLTVLTGTDNERVVLRENVDGHLDETWPLFHSNFLVDYCTVL
;
A
#
# COMPACT_ATOMS: atom_id res chain seq x y z
N MET A 1 11.94 49.90 -15.82
CA MET A 1 12.56 48.77 -16.54
C MET A 1 11.51 48.23 -17.49
N ARG A 2 11.85 47.97 -18.76
CA ARG A 2 10.94 47.28 -19.68
C ARG A 2 10.92 45.82 -19.26
N SER A 3 9.75 45.29 -18.86
CA SER A 3 9.56 43.85 -18.71
C SER A 3 9.79 43.23 -20.08
N GLU A 4 10.84 42.43 -20.20
CA GLU A 4 11.11 41.66 -21.41
C GLU A 4 10.05 40.58 -21.52
N VAL A 5 9.26 40.63 -22.59
CA VAL A 5 8.27 39.60 -22.86
C VAL A 5 9.01 38.30 -23.13
N MET A 6 8.81 37.30 -22.27
CA MET A 6 9.37 35.95 -22.44
C MET A 6 9.00 35.41 -23.83
N THR A 7 9.99 34.90 -24.56
CA THR A 7 9.71 34.25 -25.84
C THR A 7 9.02 32.90 -25.60
N MET A 8 8.26 32.42 -26.59
CA MET A 8 7.59 31.12 -26.49
C MET A 8 8.59 29.97 -26.22
N GLU A 9 9.79 30.04 -26.81
CA GLU A 9 10.87 29.07 -26.58
C GLU A 9 11.43 29.12 -25.14
N GLN A 10 11.53 30.33 -24.56
CA GLN A 10 11.93 30.51 -23.16
C GLN A 10 10.86 30.00 -22.20
N GLU A 11 9.57 30.20 -22.53
CA GLU A 11 8.45 29.66 -21.77
C GLU A 11 8.48 28.14 -21.70
N ASP A 12 8.66 27.48 -22.85
CA ASP A 12 8.73 26.03 -22.90
C ASP A 12 9.93 25.47 -22.11
N GLU A 13 11.07 26.15 -22.14
CA GLU A 13 12.24 25.76 -21.35
C GLU A 13 12.00 25.92 -19.85
N CYS A 14 11.40 27.03 -19.42
CA CYS A 14 11.05 27.25 -18.02
C CYS A 14 10.08 26.18 -17.50
N ILE A 15 9.06 25.83 -18.29
CA ILE A 15 8.09 24.79 -17.96
C ILE A 15 8.76 23.41 -17.88
N ARG A 16 9.71 23.09 -18.78
CA ARG A 16 10.48 21.84 -18.71
C ARG A 16 11.31 21.74 -17.43
N ASN A 17 11.97 22.82 -17.04
CA ASN A 17 12.76 22.86 -15.81
C ASN A 17 11.86 22.73 -14.56
N PHE A 18 10.74 23.45 -14.54
CA PHE A 18 9.72 23.32 -13.51
C PHE A 18 9.21 21.88 -13.38
N ALA A 19 8.88 21.23 -14.51
CA ALA A 19 8.42 19.85 -14.54
C ALA A 19 9.46 18.88 -13.95
N ARG A 20 10.74 19.05 -14.31
CA ARG A 20 11.86 18.22 -13.82
C ARG A 20 11.98 18.28 -12.30
N HIS A 21 11.92 19.49 -11.74
CA HIS A 21 11.98 19.72 -10.29
C HIS A 21 10.75 19.18 -9.55
N CYS A 22 9.55 19.37 -10.10
CA CYS A 22 8.32 18.77 -9.57
C CYS A 22 8.42 17.24 -9.54
N HIS A 23 8.84 16.64 -10.65
CA HIS A 23 8.95 15.18 -10.78
C HIS A 23 9.95 14.60 -9.77
N SER A 24 11.14 15.20 -9.65
CA SER A 24 12.15 14.78 -8.67
C SER A 24 11.62 14.85 -7.25
N PHE A 25 11.01 15.97 -6.85
CA PHE A 25 10.43 16.11 -5.51
C PHE A 25 9.35 15.07 -5.22
N TYR A 26 8.39 14.88 -6.13
CA TYR A 26 7.29 13.94 -5.90
C TYR A 26 7.75 12.49 -5.89
N LEU A 27 8.68 12.09 -6.75
CA LEU A 27 9.26 10.75 -6.71
C LEU A 27 9.97 10.50 -5.38
N SER A 28 10.85 11.41 -4.96
CA SER A 28 11.59 11.26 -3.70
C SER A 28 10.68 11.28 -2.46
N SER A 29 9.56 11.99 -2.51
CA SER A 29 8.60 12.08 -1.39
C SER A 29 7.69 10.86 -1.27
N LEU A 30 7.49 10.12 -2.37
CA LEU A 30 6.59 8.97 -2.42
C LEU A 30 7.33 7.64 -2.43
N SER A 31 8.60 7.62 -2.85
CA SER A 31 9.46 6.46 -2.72
C SER A 31 9.80 6.23 -1.25
N PRO A 32 9.64 5.00 -0.73
CA PRO A 32 10.26 4.58 0.51
C PRO A 32 11.76 4.91 0.46
N ALA A 33 12.30 5.37 1.58
CA ALA A 33 13.71 5.74 1.69
C ALA A 33 14.61 4.49 1.70
N SER A 34 14.75 3.79 0.57
CA SER A 34 15.81 2.82 0.36
C SER A 34 16.85 3.35 -0.63
N SER A 35 18.02 3.63 -0.06
CA SER A 35 19.32 3.17 -0.52
C SER A 35 19.39 2.73 -1.98
N ALA A 36 20.20 3.45 -2.76
CA ALA A 36 20.94 2.96 -3.92
C ALA A 36 20.29 1.79 -4.65
N GLN A 37 19.58 2.10 -5.74
CA GLN A 37 19.32 1.23 -6.89
C GLN A 37 19.79 -0.22 -6.64
N SER A 38 18.89 -1.02 -6.05
CA SER A 38 19.06 -2.47 -5.98
C SER A 38 19.46 -2.95 -7.36
N SER A 39 20.69 -3.43 -7.46
CA SER A 39 21.27 -4.04 -8.64
C SER A 39 20.54 -5.34 -8.93
N LEU A 40 19.39 -5.26 -9.59
CA LEU A 40 18.74 -6.42 -10.19
C LEU A 40 17.99 -6.01 -11.45
N HIS A 41 18.49 -6.55 -12.57
CA HIS A 41 17.94 -6.51 -13.92
C HIS A 41 18.06 -5.19 -14.73
N GLN A 42 19.30 -4.80 -15.05
CA GLN A 42 19.58 -4.33 -16.41
C GLN A 42 19.77 -5.56 -17.31
N THR A 43 18.68 -5.98 -17.95
CA THR A 43 18.76 -6.96 -19.04
C THR A 43 19.42 -6.27 -20.24
N GLN A 44 20.55 -6.84 -20.63
CA GLN A 44 21.39 -6.44 -21.74
C GLN A 44 20.59 -6.29 -23.04
N SER A 45 20.58 -5.10 -23.61
CA SER A 45 20.48 -4.90 -25.06
C SER A 45 21.86 -4.53 -25.58
N SER A 46 22.54 -5.54 -26.12
CA SER A 46 23.89 -5.45 -26.66
C SER A 46 23.92 -4.68 -27.99
N SER A 47 24.73 -3.62 -28.07
CA SER A 47 25.50 -3.31 -29.28
C SER A 47 26.75 -2.50 -28.92
N SER A 48 27.91 -3.09 -29.21
CA SER A 48 29.29 -2.59 -29.22
C SER A 48 29.45 -1.11 -29.67
N SER A 49 30.39 -0.28 -29.21
CA SER A 49 31.84 -0.53 -29.03
C SER A 49 32.58 0.66 -28.35
N LEU A 50 33.60 0.31 -27.55
CA LEU A 50 34.92 0.95 -27.33
C LEU A 50 35.05 2.29 -26.55
N ASP A 51 35.67 2.13 -25.37
CA ASP A 51 36.73 2.90 -24.71
C ASP A 51 36.57 4.42 -24.46
N GLU A 52 36.31 4.78 -23.19
CA GLU A 52 37.21 5.65 -22.41
C GLU A 52 36.88 5.59 -20.90
N GLU A 53 37.90 5.27 -20.09
CA GLU A 53 37.88 5.37 -18.64
C GLU A 53 37.70 6.83 -18.20
N THR A 54 36.71 7.13 -17.35
CA THR A 54 36.88 8.16 -16.31
C THR A 54 35.97 7.86 -15.12
N ALA A 55 36.52 8.11 -13.93
CA ALA A 55 35.93 7.85 -12.63
C ALA A 55 34.61 8.61 -12.41
N THR A 56 33.52 7.88 -12.17
CA THR A 56 32.26 8.45 -11.64
C THR A 56 31.58 7.43 -10.74
N THR A 57 32.08 7.31 -9.53
CA THR A 57 31.45 6.52 -8.46
C THR A 57 31.56 7.35 -7.19
N ASN A 58 30.60 8.27 -6.99
CA ASN A 58 30.13 8.84 -5.71
C ASN A 58 29.18 10.06 -5.85
N ASN A 59 29.06 10.71 -7.03
CA ASN A 59 28.29 11.97 -7.16
C ASN A 59 26.76 11.84 -7.31
N THR A 60 26.23 10.66 -7.65
CA THR A 60 24.80 10.52 -8.00
C THR A 60 23.83 10.67 -6.83
N CYS A 61 24.29 10.41 -5.59
CA CYS A 61 23.43 10.51 -4.41
C CYS A 61 23.25 11.96 -3.94
N ASP A 62 24.33 12.73 -3.94
CA ASP A 62 24.31 14.16 -3.58
C ASP A 62 23.52 14.98 -4.60
N ASP A 63 23.65 14.66 -5.89
CA ASP A 63 22.90 15.30 -6.97
C ASP A 63 21.38 15.08 -6.82
N LEU A 64 20.93 13.88 -6.43
CA LEU A 64 19.50 13.59 -6.26
C LEU A 64 18.90 14.25 -5.01
N ALA A 65 19.67 14.30 -3.92
CA ALA A 65 19.27 15.01 -2.71
C ALA A 65 19.12 16.53 -2.98
N GLN A 66 20.07 17.09 -3.73
CA GLN A 66 20.01 18.49 -4.16
C GLN A 66 18.80 18.74 -5.07
N MET A 67 18.57 17.91 -6.09
CA MET A 67 17.40 18.05 -6.97
C MET A 67 16.07 17.97 -6.21
N THR A 68 15.99 17.12 -5.18
CA THR A 68 14.80 16.98 -4.33
C THR A 68 14.57 18.24 -3.50
N SER A 69 15.64 18.78 -2.89
CA SER A 69 15.60 20.04 -2.15
C SER A 69 15.19 21.21 -3.05
N ASP A 70 15.77 21.29 -4.25
CA ASP A 70 15.44 22.30 -5.25
C ASP A 70 13.97 22.18 -5.69
N GLY A 71 13.48 20.96 -5.87
CA GLY A 71 12.08 20.70 -6.20
C GLY A 71 11.09 21.20 -5.14
N LYS A 72 11.45 21.08 -3.86
CA LYS A 72 10.67 21.65 -2.76
C LYS A 72 10.60 23.18 -2.88
N ILE A 73 11.75 23.84 -3.09
CA ILE A 73 11.84 25.30 -3.23
C ILE A 73 10.98 25.79 -4.40
N VAL A 74 11.07 25.12 -5.56
CA VAL A 74 10.31 25.43 -6.76
C VAL A 74 8.80 25.32 -6.52
N LEU A 75 8.34 24.23 -5.89
CA LEU A 75 6.91 24.04 -5.57
C LEU A 75 6.40 25.09 -4.59
N GLU A 76 7.14 25.37 -3.52
CA GLU A 76 6.73 26.40 -2.56
C GLU A 76 6.70 27.80 -3.20
N ALA A 77 7.63 28.12 -4.09
CA ALA A 77 7.61 29.39 -4.83
C ALA A 77 6.37 29.48 -5.74
N PHE A 78 6.03 28.39 -6.43
CA PHE A 78 4.84 28.33 -7.27
C PHE A 78 3.54 28.43 -6.47
N ASP A 79 3.44 27.75 -5.32
CA ASP A 79 2.25 27.82 -4.45
C ASP A 79 2.06 29.23 -3.88
N ARG A 80 3.16 29.95 -3.57
CA ARG A 80 3.10 31.38 -3.19
C ARG A 80 2.56 32.25 -4.33
N ILE A 81 3.02 32.03 -5.57
CA ILE A 81 2.52 32.75 -6.76
C ILE A 81 1.02 32.48 -6.95
N CYS A 82 0.57 31.23 -6.81
CA CYS A 82 -0.85 30.86 -6.88
C CYS A 82 -1.67 31.60 -5.81
N ALA A 83 -1.18 31.64 -4.57
CA ALA A 83 -1.85 32.32 -3.46
C ALA A 83 -1.97 33.84 -3.70
N ILE A 84 -0.89 34.47 -4.17
CA ILE A 84 -0.86 35.90 -4.53
C ILE A 84 -1.86 36.19 -5.66
N GLY A 85 -1.87 35.38 -6.72
CA GLY A 85 -2.81 35.50 -7.83
C GLY A 85 -4.27 35.35 -7.37
N ALA A 86 -4.55 34.40 -6.48
CA ALA A 86 -5.90 34.20 -5.92
C ALA A 86 -6.36 35.39 -5.06
N ILE A 87 -5.48 36.01 -4.29
CA ILE A 87 -5.81 37.18 -3.46
C ILE A 87 -6.06 38.41 -4.36
N ASN A 88 -5.21 38.65 -5.36
CA ASN A 88 -5.35 39.78 -6.28
C ASN A 88 -6.68 39.74 -7.06
N ASN A 89 -7.14 38.54 -7.43
CA ASN A 89 -8.42 38.37 -8.13
C ASN A 89 -9.66 38.55 -7.23
N ASN A 90 -9.51 38.48 -5.91
CA ASN A 90 -10.62 38.51 -4.94
C ASN A 90 -10.82 39.87 -4.24
N ALA A 91 -10.03 40.90 -4.56
CA ALA A 91 -10.20 42.36 -4.37
C ALA A 91 -11.04 42.96 -3.20
N ILE A 92 -11.31 42.25 -2.09
CA ILE A 92 -12.26 42.73 -1.04
C ILE A 92 -11.60 42.96 0.34
N VAL A 93 -10.32 42.64 0.58
CA VAL A 93 -9.71 42.86 1.90
C VAL A 93 -8.41 43.66 1.81
N GLN A 94 -8.47 44.95 2.18
CA GLN A 94 -7.33 45.88 2.18
C GLN A 94 -6.32 45.67 3.33
N ASP A 95 -6.59 44.77 4.29
CA ASP A 95 -5.68 44.38 5.39
C ASP A 95 -5.20 42.91 5.29
N GLY A 96 -4.99 42.42 4.06
CA GLY A 96 -4.72 41.00 3.77
C GLY A 96 -3.24 40.56 3.87
N PRO A 97 -2.97 39.23 3.84
CA PRO A 97 -1.63 38.62 3.92
C PRO A 97 -0.72 38.87 2.69
N LEU A 98 -1.17 39.67 1.73
CA LEU A 98 -0.51 39.87 0.43
C LEU A 98 0.92 40.45 0.55
N PRO A 99 1.18 41.53 1.33
CA PRO A 99 2.53 42.07 1.46
C PRO A 99 3.51 41.07 2.09
N ASN A 100 3.01 40.22 3.00
CA ASN A 100 3.83 39.19 3.64
C ASN A 100 4.21 38.10 2.65
N LEU A 101 3.25 37.58 1.88
CA LEU A 101 3.51 36.56 0.86
C LEU A 101 4.46 37.06 -0.23
N GLN A 102 4.34 38.32 -0.62
CA GLN A 102 5.22 38.93 -1.62
C GLN A 102 6.65 39.10 -1.07
N ASN A 103 6.80 39.55 0.17
CA ASN A 103 8.11 39.62 0.82
C ASN A 103 8.74 38.22 1.02
N GLU A 104 7.95 37.20 1.36
CA GLU A 104 8.43 35.82 1.44
C GLU A 104 8.93 35.29 0.10
N HIS A 105 8.20 35.56 -0.98
CA HIS A 105 8.64 35.21 -2.34
C HIS A 105 9.91 35.97 -2.72
N ASP A 106 9.99 37.28 -2.46
CA ASP A 106 11.20 38.09 -2.74
C ASP A 106 12.43 37.55 -1.99
N LEU A 107 12.26 37.12 -0.73
CA LEU A 107 13.33 36.50 0.06
C LEU A 107 13.75 35.14 -0.52
N CYS A 108 12.79 34.32 -0.97
CA CYS A 108 13.05 33.06 -1.65
C CYS A 108 13.81 33.28 -2.97
N ALA A 109 13.32 34.22 -3.79
CA ALA A 109 13.92 34.62 -5.06
C ALA A 109 15.35 35.15 -4.90
N LYS A 110 15.64 35.90 -3.83
CA LYS A 110 17.02 36.33 -3.53
C LYS A 110 17.94 35.17 -3.18
N ARG A 111 17.44 34.16 -2.47
CA ARG A 111 18.25 33.00 -2.04
C ARG A 111 18.45 31.97 -3.16
N HIS A 112 17.47 31.83 -4.05
CA HIS A 112 17.41 30.77 -5.07
C HIS A 112 17.23 31.35 -6.48
N CYS A 113 17.91 32.48 -6.75
CA CYS A 113 17.72 33.28 -7.97
C CYS A 113 17.85 32.44 -9.25
N ASP A 114 18.97 31.71 -9.41
CA ASP A 114 19.23 30.95 -10.64
C ASP A 114 18.21 29.82 -10.85
N LEU A 115 17.81 29.15 -9.75
CA LEU A 115 16.82 28.07 -9.77
C LEU A 115 15.43 28.59 -10.17
N LEU A 116 14.95 29.65 -9.53
CA LEU A 116 13.63 30.23 -9.84
C LEU A 116 13.63 30.89 -11.22
N LYS A 117 14.75 31.47 -11.64
CA LYS A 117 14.92 32.01 -13.00
C LYS A 117 14.84 30.90 -14.05
N ALA A 118 15.52 29.78 -13.83
CA ALA A 118 15.48 28.63 -14.74
C ALA A 118 14.08 28.01 -14.87
N CYS A 119 13.24 28.16 -13.83
CA CYS A 119 11.85 27.70 -13.81
C CYS A 119 10.83 28.79 -14.20
N GLY A 120 11.26 30.00 -14.56
CA GLY A 120 10.35 31.11 -14.87
C GLY A 120 9.50 31.63 -13.69
N LEU A 121 9.89 31.31 -12.45
CA LEU A 121 9.17 31.66 -11.21
C LEU A 121 9.78 32.86 -10.46
N LEU A 122 10.82 33.48 -11.01
CA LEU A 122 11.53 34.59 -10.37
C LEU A 122 10.67 35.87 -10.27
N GLU A 123 9.86 36.15 -11.30
CA GLU A 123 9.07 37.39 -11.39
C GLU A 123 7.58 37.08 -11.26
N ILE A 124 6.96 37.52 -10.16
CA ILE A 124 5.53 37.31 -9.89
C ILE A 124 4.65 37.97 -10.95
N ASP A 125 5.10 39.11 -11.48
CA ASP A 125 4.35 39.93 -12.44
C ASP A 125 3.98 39.16 -13.71
N HIS A 126 4.76 38.14 -14.09
CA HIS A 126 4.45 37.23 -15.19
C HIS A 126 3.13 36.47 -15.02
N PHE A 127 2.72 36.23 -13.76
CA PHE A 127 1.54 35.45 -13.39
C PHE A 127 0.39 36.30 -12.85
N THR A 128 0.58 37.61 -12.69
CA THR A 128 -0.42 38.51 -12.09
C THR A 128 -0.79 39.71 -12.96
N THR A 129 0.14 40.20 -13.79
CA THR A 129 -0.05 41.47 -14.52
C THR A 129 -0.07 41.33 -16.04
N LEU A 130 0.51 40.26 -16.59
CA LEU A 130 0.56 40.06 -18.04
C LEU A 130 -0.79 39.62 -18.62
N ASN A 131 -1.05 39.98 -19.88
CA ASN A 131 -2.29 39.63 -20.59
C ASN A 131 -2.53 38.11 -20.71
N ASN A 132 -1.47 37.30 -20.64
CA ASN A 132 -1.50 35.82 -20.68
C ASN A 132 -1.27 35.16 -19.31
N ALA A 133 -1.25 35.94 -18.22
CA ALA A 133 -0.95 35.47 -16.87
C ALA A 133 -1.80 34.27 -16.42
N ALA A 134 -3.10 34.32 -16.66
CA ALA A 134 -4.02 33.23 -16.30
C ALA A 134 -3.71 31.94 -17.07
N THR A 135 -3.42 32.05 -18.38
CA THR A 135 -3.05 30.90 -19.21
C THR A 135 -1.71 30.30 -18.78
N LEU A 136 -0.73 31.15 -18.46
CA LEU A 136 0.57 30.69 -17.98
C LEU A 136 0.44 29.97 -16.62
N LEU A 137 -0.29 30.55 -15.67
CA LEU A 137 -0.55 29.92 -14.37
C LEU A 137 -1.26 28.57 -14.51
N GLN A 138 -2.22 28.48 -15.44
CA GLN A 138 -2.90 27.23 -15.76
C GLN A 138 -1.92 26.17 -16.30
N LYS A 139 -1.04 26.52 -17.25
CA LYS A 139 -0.02 25.61 -17.78
C LYS A 139 0.87 25.02 -16.67
N TYR A 140 1.38 25.87 -15.77
CA TYR A 140 2.20 25.39 -14.65
C TYR A 140 1.41 24.50 -13.69
N THR A 141 0.14 24.82 -13.43
CA THR A 141 -0.75 23.99 -12.61
C THR A 141 -0.96 22.60 -13.23
N GLU A 142 -1.24 22.55 -14.53
CA GLU A 142 -1.43 21.30 -15.27
C GLU A 142 -0.16 20.43 -15.26
N VAL A 143 1.01 21.05 -15.42
CA VAL A 143 2.31 20.37 -15.35
C VAL A 143 2.57 19.82 -13.95
N ARG A 144 2.38 20.63 -12.89
CA ARG A 144 2.53 20.19 -11.49
C ARG A 144 1.65 18.97 -11.20
N ASP A 145 0.37 19.07 -11.55
CA ASP A 145 -0.60 18.02 -11.28
C ASP A 145 -0.31 16.74 -12.09
N THR A 146 0.19 16.89 -13.33
CA THR A 146 0.62 15.77 -14.16
C THR A 146 1.83 15.06 -13.58
N MET A 147 2.85 15.81 -13.15
CA MET A 147 4.04 15.24 -12.51
C MET A 147 3.68 14.56 -11.18
N ARG A 148 2.78 15.15 -10.38
CA ARG A 148 2.27 14.53 -9.15
C ARG A 148 1.57 13.20 -9.42
N ARG A 149 0.66 13.17 -10.42
CA ARG A 149 -0.05 11.94 -10.81
C ARG A 149 0.90 10.86 -11.33
N GLN A 150 1.88 11.25 -12.15
CA GLN A 150 2.87 10.33 -12.69
C GLN A 150 3.74 9.72 -11.58
N ALA A 151 4.25 10.55 -10.66
CA ALA A 151 5.04 10.08 -9.53
C ALA A 151 4.23 9.15 -8.62
N HIS A 152 2.97 9.51 -8.34
CA HIS A 152 2.06 8.64 -7.59
C HIS A 152 1.82 7.30 -8.29
N LYS A 153 1.54 7.30 -9.59
CA LYS A 153 1.37 6.07 -10.39
C LYS A 153 2.63 5.21 -10.30
N SER A 154 3.80 5.80 -10.48
CA SER A 154 5.09 5.10 -10.40
C SER A 154 5.32 4.49 -9.01
N ALA A 155 5.06 5.23 -7.94
CA ALA A 155 5.19 4.74 -6.57
C ALA A 155 4.22 3.58 -6.28
N MET A 156 2.97 3.68 -6.73
CA MET A 156 1.99 2.60 -6.58
C MET A 156 2.37 1.35 -7.37
N THR A 157 2.84 1.51 -8.61
CA THR A 157 3.35 0.38 -9.41
C THR A 157 4.54 -0.29 -8.72
N HIS A 158 5.50 0.49 -8.20
CA HIS A 158 6.64 -0.07 -7.46
C HIS A 158 6.18 -0.87 -6.24
N ARG A 159 5.33 -0.29 -5.40
CA ARG A 159 4.76 -0.92 -4.20
C ARG A 159 4.00 -2.21 -4.53
N GLN A 160 3.28 -2.23 -5.64
CA GLN A 160 2.56 -3.41 -6.12
C GLN A 160 3.53 -4.50 -6.58
N ASN A 161 4.57 -4.16 -7.33
CA ASN A 161 5.57 -5.12 -7.79
C ASN A 161 6.31 -5.74 -6.60
N SER A 162 6.75 -4.93 -5.63
CA SER A 162 7.38 -5.42 -4.40
C SER A 162 6.46 -6.36 -3.63
N PHE A 163 5.15 -6.07 -3.59
CA PHE A 163 4.19 -6.97 -2.96
C PHE A 163 4.12 -8.33 -3.68
N PHE A 164 4.06 -8.35 -5.01
CA PHE A 164 4.01 -9.62 -5.75
C PHE A 164 5.29 -10.43 -5.66
N GLU A 165 6.45 -9.78 -5.60
CA GLU A 165 7.71 -10.46 -5.31
C GLU A 165 7.65 -11.15 -3.93
N LEU A 166 7.20 -10.44 -2.90
CA LEU A 166 7.01 -11.03 -1.57
C LEU A 166 5.97 -12.14 -1.56
N LEU A 167 4.87 -11.98 -2.29
CA LEU A 167 3.82 -12.98 -2.40
C LEU A 167 4.36 -14.26 -3.03
N SER A 168 5.13 -14.14 -4.12
CA SER A 168 5.77 -15.27 -4.79
C SER A 168 6.74 -16.00 -3.87
N LEU A 169 7.56 -15.26 -3.11
CA LEU A 169 8.46 -15.85 -2.12
C LEU A 169 7.69 -16.57 -1.00
N ALA A 170 6.65 -15.93 -0.46
CA ALA A 170 5.83 -16.50 0.61
C ALA A 170 5.06 -17.76 0.15
N GLU A 171 4.61 -17.79 -1.11
CA GLU A 171 4.03 -18.99 -1.70
C GLU A 171 5.04 -20.14 -1.76
N GLN A 172 6.26 -19.89 -2.24
CA GLN A 172 7.31 -20.92 -2.31
C GLN A 172 7.63 -21.52 -0.92
N ASP A 173 7.70 -20.67 0.09
CA ASP A 173 7.89 -21.10 1.49
C ASP A 173 6.73 -21.98 1.98
N CYS A 174 5.51 -21.77 1.47
CA CYS A 174 4.30 -22.52 1.85
C CYS A 174 4.06 -23.79 1.02
N VAL A 175 4.70 -23.97 -0.14
CA VAL A 175 4.54 -25.20 -0.99
C VAL A 175 5.14 -26.45 -0.33
N THR A 176 5.71 -26.35 0.88
CA THR A 176 6.00 -27.52 1.72
C THR A 176 4.76 -28.17 2.35
N TYR A 177 3.55 -27.63 2.15
CA TYR A 177 2.31 -28.34 2.44
C TYR A 177 1.92 -29.23 1.25
N PRO A 178 1.75 -30.57 1.43
CA PRO A 178 1.28 -31.41 0.35
C PRO A 178 -0.12 -30.94 -0.06
N VAL A 179 -0.22 -30.39 -1.27
CA VAL A 179 -1.47 -30.10 -1.95
C VAL A 179 -2.09 -31.46 -2.29
N GLU A 180 -2.86 -32.01 -1.36
CA GLU A 180 -3.78 -33.09 -1.70
C GLU A 180 -4.91 -32.47 -2.52
N THR A 181 -4.76 -32.61 -3.84
CA THR A 181 -5.88 -32.64 -4.78
C THR A 181 -7.04 -33.43 -4.17
N CYS A 182 -8.25 -32.89 -4.26
CA CYS A 182 -9.50 -33.51 -3.80
C CYS A 182 -9.75 -34.89 -4.42
N THR A 183 -9.06 -35.90 -3.92
CA THR A 183 -9.41 -37.30 -4.06
C THR A 183 -9.56 -37.83 -2.66
N LEU A 184 -10.77 -38.30 -2.33
CA LEU A 184 -11.10 -38.98 -1.08
C LEU A 184 -9.98 -39.96 -0.69
N PRO A 185 -9.36 -39.82 0.50
CA PRO A 185 -8.32 -40.73 0.90
C PRO A 185 -8.97 -42.02 1.41
N THR A 186 -8.90 -43.07 0.60
CA THR A 186 -8.97 -44.43 1.10
C THR A 186 -7.61 -44.75 1.72
N GLU A 187 -7.63 -45.02 3.02
CA GLU A 187 -6.54 -45.62 3.83
C GLU A 187 -5.44 -44.67 4.36
N THR A 188 -5.52 -44.42 5.66
CA THR A 188 -4.42 -44.38 6.65
C THR A 188 -3.05 -43.96 6.12
N THR A 189 -2.89 -42.67 5.84
CA THR A 189 -1.59 -42.02 5.92
C THR A 189 -1.72 -40.81 6.83
N SER A 190 -1.07 -40.87 8.00
CA SER A 190 -1.01 -39.80 9.00
C SER A 190 -0.26 -38.60 8.41
N SER A 191 -0.96 -37.72 7.68
CA SER A 191 -0.41 -36.44 7.27
C SER A 191 -0.52 -35.46 8.45
N ASN A 192 0.64 -35.07 8.99
CA ASN A 192 0.74 -34.05 10.04
C ASN A 192 0.43 -32.68 9.43
N HIS A 193 -0.83 -32.37 9.19
CA HIS A 193 -1.23 -31.04 8.78
C HIS A 193 -1.12 -30.08 9.98
N THR A 194 -0.16 -29.15 9.91
CA THR A 194 0.09 -28.14 10.94
C THR A 194 -1.18 -27.33 11.29
N THR A 195 -2.11 -27.16 10.35
CA THR A 195 -3.34 -26.38 10.57
C THR A 195 -4.41 -27.07 11.41
N THR A 196 -4.24 -28.36 11.71
CA THR A 196 -5.18 -29.16 12.53
C THR A 196 -4.53 -29.78 13.76
N SER A 197 -3.20 -29.67 13.90
CA SER A 197 -2.52 -30.07 15.12
C SER A 197 -2.62 -28.99 16.20
N VAL A 198 -2.69 -29.40 17.47
CA VAL A 198 -2.74 -28.49 18.63
C VAL A 198 -1.56 -27.51 18.60
N ASP A 199 -0.37 -28.00 18.27
CA ASP A 199 0.84 -27.18 18.26
C ASP A 199 0.83 -26.18 17.10
N GLY A 200 0.36 -26.58 15.92
CA GLY A 200 0.26 -25.64 14.81
C GLY A 200 -0.86 -24.60 14.99
N ILE A 201 -1.97 -24.94 15.65
CA ILE A 201 -2.98 -23.93 16.07
C ILE A 201 -2.37 -22.93 17.05
N LYS A 202 -1.58 -23.40 18.03
CA LYS A 202 -0.86 -22.50 18.96
C LYS A 202 0.12 -21.59 18.22
N ASP A 203 0.83 -22.12 17.23
CA ASP A 203 1.77 -21.35 16.42
C ASP A 203 1.06 -20.27 15.59
N ILE A 204 -0.09 -20.58 14.97
CA ILE A 204 -0.94 -19.62 14.27
C ILE A 204 -1.35 -18.50 15.23
N LEU A 205 -1.93 -18.84 16.38
CA LEU A 205 -2.39 -17.85 17.37
C LEU A 205 -1.22 -17.00 17.90
N SER A 206 -0.06 -17.60 18.16
CA SER A 206 1.16 -16.92 18.60
C SER A 206 1.67 -15.94 17.54
N SER A 207 1.67 -16.35 16.26
CA SER A 207 2.05 -15.50 15.13
C SER A 207 1.14 -14.28 15.00
N ILE A 208 -0.18 -14.49 15.04
CA ILE A 208 -1.18 -13.41 14.96
C ILE A 208 -1.06 -12.48 16.16
N GLN A 209 -0.93 -13.01 17.38
CA GLN A 209 -0.73 -12.20 18.59
C GLN A 209 0.51 -11.32 18.50
N LYS A 210 1.64 -11.86 18.03
CA LYS A 210 2.88 -11.10 17.83
C LYS A 210 2.69 -9.99 16.81
N PHE A 211 2.04 -10.30 15.69
CA PHE A 211 1.73 -9.33 14.64
C PHE A 211 0.83 -8.20 15.16
N VAL A 212 -0.29 -8.52 15.81
CA VAL A 212 -1.23 -7.54 16.38
C VAL A 212 -0.53 -6.66 17.40
N ARG A 213 0.22 -7.22 18.36
CA ARG A 213 0.96 -6.42 19.37
C ARG A 213 1.94 -5.44 18.74
N LYS A 214 2.59 -5.83 17.63
CA LYS A 214 3.59 -5.02 16.94
C LYS A 214 2.98 -3.91 16.08
N TYR A 215 1.84 -4.18 15.43
CA TYR A 215 1.29 -3.29 14.40
C TYR A 215 -0.02 -2.59 14.80
N GLN A 216 -0.80 -3.09 15.76
CA GLN A 216 -2.02 -2.40 16.24
C GLN A 216 -1.78 -0.93 16.64
N PRO A 217 -0.66 -0.53 17.29
CA PRO A 217 -0.43 0.89 17.59
C PRO A 217 -0.19 1.77 16.35
N LYS A 218 -0.06 1.18 15.16
CA LYS A 218 0.24 1.88 13.90
C LYS A 218 -1.02 2.00 13.06
N ILE A 219 -1.52 3.24 12.97
CA ILE A 219 -2.76 3.61 12.25
C ILE A 219 -2.80 3.03 10.83
N GLY A 220 -1.69 3.02 10.12
CA GLY A 220 -1.66 2.50 8.75
C GLY A 220 -2.01 1.02 8.64
N SER A 221 -1.78 0.19 9.66
CA SER A 221 -2.17 -1.23 9.65
C SER A 221 -3.65 -1.48 9.97
N HIS A 222 -4.37 -0.46 10.49
CA HIS A 222 -5.74 -0.63 10.98
C HIS A 222 -6.68 -1.13 9.89
N SER A 223 -6.50 -0.67 8.63
CA SER A 223 -7.35 -1.05 7.51
C SER A 223 -7.24 -2.55 7.19
N PHE A 224 -6.01 -3.09 7.27
CA PHE A 224 -5.74 -4.52 7.10
C PHE A 224 -6.31 -5.35 8.26
N LEU A 225 -6.05 -4.95 9.51
CA LEU A 225 -6.56 -5.64 10.70
C LEU A 225 -8.10 -5.66 10.73
N ALA A 226 -8.74 -4.53 10.38
CA ALA A 226 -10.19 -4.45 10.24
C ALA A 226 -10.72 -5.34 9.10
N GLY A 227 -10.00 -5.42 7.98
CA GLY A 227 -10.29 -6.32 6.87
C GLY A 227 -10.28 -7.79 7.29
N LEU A 228 -9.19 -8.21 7.95
CA LEU A 228 -9.03 -9.56 8.46
C LEU A 228 -10.10 -9.95 9.49
N HIS A 229 -10.39 -9.04 10.44
CA HIS A 229 -11.45 -9.25 11.43
C HIS A 229 -12.81 -9.40 10.74
N LYS A 230 -13.17 -8.50 9.82
CA LYS A 230 -14.45 -8.52 9.11
C LYS A 230 -14.58 -9.79 8.25
N PHE A 231 -13.50 -10.21 7.60
CA PHE A 231 -13.45 -11.43 6.80
C PHE A 231 -13.77 -12.68 7.63
N ILE A 232 -13.06 -12.87 8.75
CA ILE A 232 -13.27 -14.00 9.65
C ILE A 232 -14.66 -13.95 10.28
N HIS A 233 -15.10 -12.77 10.72
CA HIS A 233 -16.43 -12.59 11.27
C HIS A 233 -17.51 -12.96 10.26
N LEU A 234 -17.41 -12.51 9.00
CA LEU A 234 -18.38 -12.86 7.95
C LEU A 234 -18.40 -14.36 7.65
N GLN A 235 -17.25 -15.03 7.71
CA GLN A 235 -17.17 -16.49 7.57
C GLN A 235 -17.79 -17.25 8.75
N LEU A 236 -17.87 -16.63 9.93
CA LEU A 236 -18.50 -17.22 11.12
C LEU A 236 -19.99 -16.89 11.25
N THR A 237 -20.41 -15.76 10.68
CA THR A 237 -21.79 -15.25 10.73
C THR A 237 -22.21 -14.74 9.34
N PRO A 238 -22.71 -15.61 8.46
CA PRO A 238 -23.16 -15.19 7.14
C PRO A 238 -24.39 -14.29 7.33
N LYS A 239 -24.43 -13.12 6.67
CA LYS A 239 -25.60 -12.25 6.76
C LYS A 239 -26.79 -12.92 6.07
N SER A 240 -27.80 -13.28 6.87
CA SER A 240 -29.13 -13.68 6.44
C SER A 240 -29.88 -12.49 5.84
N GLU A 241 -29.55 -12.11 4.60
CA GLU A 241 -30.51 -11.36 3.77
C GLU A 241 -31.46 -12.32 3.03
N ASN A 242 -31.12 -13.61 2.98
CA ASN A 242 -32.07 -14.68 2.66
C ASN A 242 -32.61 -15.30 3.95
N LYS A 243 -33.94 -15.30 4.09
CA LYS A 243 -34.72 -15.90 5.20
C LYS A 243 -34.58 -17.43 5.31
N HIS A 244 -33.69 -18.03 4.53
CA HIS A 244 -33.36 -19.44 4.61
C HIS A 244 -31.87 -19.56 4.90
N GLN A 245 -31.58 -20.30 5.97
CA GLN A 245 -30.28 -20.84 6.35
C GLN A 245 -29.30 -19.88 7.06
N ASN A 246 -29.53 -19.70 8.36
CA ASN A 246 -28.44 -19.58 9.36
C ASN A 246 -27.71 -20.93 9.60
N SER A 247 -27.87 -21.87 8.68
CA SER A 247 -27.53 -23.28 8.82
C SER A 247 -27.02 -23.90 7.53
N ASP A 248 -26.67 -23.10 6.50
CA ASP A 248 -26.07 -23.67 5.29
C ASP A 248 -24.56 -23.79 5.53
N PRO A 249 -24.01 -25.01 5.68
CA PRO A 249 -22.58 -25.21 5.85
C PRO A 249 -21.80 -25.02 4.53
N LEU A 250 -22.46 -24.49 3.50
CA LEU A 250 -22.08 -24.57 2.10
C LEU A 250 -21.65 -23.22 1.49
N TYR A 251 -21.08 -22.30 2.28
CA TYR A 251 -20.57 -21.03 1.77
C TYR A 251 -19.10 -20.78 2.14
N VAL A 252 -18.38 -20.17 1.21
CA VAL A 252 -17.00 -19.73 1.38
C VAL A 252 -16.96 -18.22 1.21
N VAL A 253 -16.34 -17.52 2.15
CA VAL A 253 -16.05 -16.10 1.97
C VAL A 253 -14.71 -15.98 1.26
N GLN A 254 -14.68 -15.12 0.24
CA GLN A 254 -13.47 -14.69 -0.45
C GLN A 254 -13.19 -13.23 -0.07
N TRP A 255 -11.95 -12.94 0.28
CA TRP A 255 -11.48 -11.59 0.56
C TRP A 255 -10.51 -11.13 -0.51
N THR A 256 -10.89 -10.07 -1.22
CA THR A 256 -10.11 -9.54 -2.34
C THR A 256 -9.64 -8.13 -2.02
N PHE A 257 -8.34 -7.88 -2.05
CA PHE A 257 -7.78 -6.57 -1.73
C PHE A 257 -6.56 -6.25 -2.60
N ARG A 258 -6.14 -4.99 -2.59
CA ARG A 258 -4.95 -4.52 -3.32
C ARG A 258 -3.70 -4.73 -2.48
N GLY A 259 -2.69 -5.39 -3.07
CA GLY A 259 -1.41 -5.65 -2.41
C GLY A 259 -0.69 -4.38 -1.92
N SER A 260 -0.82 -3.28 -2.66
CA SER A 260 -0.28 -1.96 -2.32
C SER A 260 -0.66 -1.47 -0.90
N VAL A 261 -1.82 -1.86 -0.39
CA VAL A 261 -2.26 -1.52 0.99
C VAL A 261 -1.28 -2.07 2.02
N LEU A 262 -0.67 -3.23 1.78
CA LEU A 262 0.29 -3.83 2.69
C LEU A 262 1.68 -3.21 2.57
N THR A 263 2.10 -2.76 1.39
CA THR A 263 3.41 -2.13 1.22
C THR A 263 3.42 -0.63 1.53
N GLU A 264 2.24 -0.01 1.71
CA GLU A 264 2.09 1.39 2.15
C GLU A 264 1.93 1.52 3.68
N ALA A 265 1.20 0.60 4.32
CA ALA A 265 0.60 0.79 5.64
C ALA A 265 1.56 0.95 6.84
N CYS A 266 2.87 0.70 6.72
CA CYS A 266 3.80 0.72 7.85
C CYS A 266 5.27 0.87 7.42
N VAL A 267 5.61 1.90 6.62
CA VAL A 267 7.00 2.16 6.24
C VAL A 267 7.80 2.61 7.48
N PRO A 268 8.94 1.98 7.81
CA PRO A 268 9.80 2.41 8.91
C PRO A 268 10.28 3.84 8.67
N THR A 269 10.07 4.72 9.65
CA THR A 269 10.66 6.07 9.63
C THR A 269 12.10 5.99 10.11
N GLY A 270 13.05 5.64 9.23
CA GLY A 270 14.48 5.57 9.57
C GLY A 270 15.33 4.83 8.54
N VAL A 271 16.64 5.09 8.54
CA VAL A 271 17.61 4.61 7.53
C VAL A 271 17.90 3.10 7.63
N GLU A 272 17.52 2.43 8.72
CA GLU A 272 17.89 1.03 9.01
C GLU A 272 16.70 0.05 9.07
N GLY A 273 15.53 0.43 8.57
CA GLY A 273 14.34 -0.45 8.61
C GLY A 273 14.10 -1.24 7.32
N ASP A 274 13.82 -2.54 7.41
CA ASP A 274 13.25 -3.31 6.29
C ASP A 274 11.86 -2.74 5.96
N GLU A 275 11.79 -1.97 4.86
CA GLU A 275 10.59 -1.30 4.34
C GLU A 275 9.43 -2.27 4.10
N LEU A 276 9.76 -3.52 3.80
CA LEU A 276 8.82 -4.58 3.48
C LEU A 276 8.54 -5.50 4.67
N SER A 277 9.10 -5.23 5.85
CA SER A 277 8.92 -6.07 7.05
C SER A 277 7.45 -6.27 7.41
N TYR A 278 6.66 -5.20 7.37
CA TYR A 278 5.23 -5.29 7.64
C TYR A 278 4.49 -6.15 6.61
N ALA A 279 4.71 -5.91 5.31
CA ALA A 279 4.08 -6.70 4.25
C ALA A 279 4.47 -8.18 4.35
N ARG A 280 5.74 -8.47 4.63
CA ARG A 280 6.27 -9.83 4.83
C ARG A 280 5.61 -10.53 6.03
N GLU A 281 5.51 -9.85 7.16
CA GLU A 281 4.86 -10.41 8.35
C GLU A 281 3.34 -10.56 8.17
N ALA A 282 2.69 -9.65 7.45
CA ALA A 282 1.29 -9.77 7.09
C ALA A 282 1.04 -10.99 6.18
N LEU A 283 1.88 -11.21 5.17
CA LEU A 283 1.81 -12.41 4.31
C LEU A 283 2.00 -13.70 5.12
N LYS A 284 2.94 -13.73 6.06
CA LYS A 284 3.10 -14.88 6.98
C LYS A 284 1.84 -15.17 7.79
N VAL A 285 1.16 -14.12 8.27
CA VAL A 285 -0.13 -14.26 8.96
C VAL A 285 -1.20 -14.80 8.00
N LEU A 286 -1.32 -14.24 6.79
CA LEU A 286 -2.31 -14.68 5.81
C LEU A 286 -2.10 -16.17 5.46
N PHE A 287 -0.88 -16.56 5.07
CA PHE A 287 -0.59 -17.95 4.70
C PHE A 287 -0.62 -18.94 5.88
N SER A 288 -0.69 -18.48 7.13
CA SER A 288 -0.80 -19.38 8.27
C SER A 288 -2.16 -20.08 8.38
N PHE A 289 -3.22 -19.52 7.77
CA PHE A 289 -4.57 -20.13 7.79
C PHE A 289 -5.43 -19.83 6.55
N LEU A 290 -4.93 -19.07 5.58
CA LEU A 290 -5.61 -18.74 4.32
C LEU A 290 -4.92 -19.40 3.14
N ILE A 291 -5.69 -19.58 2.06
CA ILE A 291 -5.21 -20.01 0.75
C ILE A 291 -5.37 -18.86 -0.24
N LEU A 292 -4.37 -18.66 -1.10
CA LEU A 292 -4.48 -17.74 -2.21
C LEU A 292 -5.34 -18.37 -3.31
N ASN A 293 -6.42 -17.70 -3.69
CA ASN A 293 -7.24 -18.10 -4.82
C ASN A 293 -6.72 -17.44 -6.11
N LYS A 294 -6.18 -18.27 -7.01
CA LYS A 294 -5.61 -17.84 -8.30
C LYS A 294 -6.64 -17.76 -9.44
N LYS A 295 -7.93 -18.01 -9.19
CA LYS A 295 -8.90 -18.29 -10.26
C LYS A 295 -9.25 -17.11 -11.18
N ASP A 296 -9.02 -15.84 -10.82
CA ASP A 296 -9.71 -14.75 -11.54
C ASP A 296 -8.90 -13.55 -12.05
N ASP A 297 -7.55 -13.50 -12.04
CA ASP A 297 -6.88 -12.23 -12.46
C ASP A 297 -5.48 -12.38 -13.10
N ILE A 298 -5.24 -13.37 -13.96
CA ILE A 298 -4.05 -13.37 -14.83
C ILE A 298 -4.36 -13.95 -16.23
N GLU A 299 -5.40 -13.49 -16.91
CA GLU A 299 -5.51 -13.68 -18.37
C GLU A 299 -6.61 -12.78 -18.96
N GLY A 300 -6.24 -11.73 -19.69
CA GLY A 300 -7.10 -11.19 -20.76
C GLY A 300 -7.76 -9.82 -20.61
N GLY A 301 -7.35 -8.95 -19.68
CA GLY A 301 -7.78 -7.55 -19.66
C GLY A 301 -6.87 -6.67 -20.52
N SER A 302 -7.41 -5.99 -21.54
CA SER A 302 -6.72 -4.99 -22.38
C SER A 302 -5.81 -4.08 -21.55
N LEU A 303 -4.55 -3.95 -21.97
CA LEU A 303 -3.47 -3.22 -21.30
C LEU A 303 -3.72 -1.71 -21.09
N GLU A 304 -4.85 -1.18 -21.57
CA GLU A 304 -5.10 0.25 -21.68
C GLU A 304 -5.93 0.85 -20.54
N ASP A 305 -6.53 0.03 -19.67
CA ASP A 305 -7.29 0.54 -18.50
C ASP A 305 -7.09 -0.36 -17.26
N ALA A 306 -5.83 -0.72 -16.99
CA ALA A 306 -5.47 -1.68 -15.96
C ALA A 306 -5.79 -1.16 -14.54
N THR A 307 -6.96 -1.54 -14.04
CA THR A 307 -7.23 -1.59 -12.60
C THR A 307 -6.09 -2.35 -11.92
N GLU A 308 -5.54 -1.76 -10.85
CA GLU A 308 -4.44 -2.36 -10.09
C GLU A 308 -4.75 -3.82 -9.74
N PRO A 309 -3.82 -4.75 -10.00
CA PRO A 309 -4.06 -6.18 -9.82
C PRO A 309 -4.35 -6.50 -8.36
N MET A 310 -5.42 -7.28 -8.13
CA MET A 310 -5.91 -7.62 -6.81
C MET A 310 -5.49 -9.04 -6.42
N VAL A 311 -5.43 -9.31 -5.11
CA VAL A 311 -5.22 -10.66 -4.59
C VAL A 311 -6.42 -11.11 -3.80
N SER A 312 -6.76 -12.39 -3.99
CA SER A 312 -7.93 -13.01 -3.37
C SER A 312 -7.51 -14.13 -2.44
N PHE A 313 -7.98 -14.10 -1.20
CA PHE A 313 -7.74 -15.13 -0.21
C PHE A 313 -9.06 -15.79 0.24
N GLU A 314 -8.99 -17.08 0.51
CA GLU A 314 -10.06 -17.86 1.14
C GLU A 314 -9.51 -18.51 2.41
N ILE A 315 -10.37 -18.83 3.36
CA ILE A 315 -9.94 -19.58 4.54
C ILE A 315 -9.67 -21.03 4.15
N HIS A 316 -8.52 -21.55 4.58
CA HIS A 316 -8.11 -22.92 4.32
C HIS A 316 -9.17 -23.91 4.86
N LYS A 317 -9.55 -24.91 4.05
CA LYS A 317 -10.65 -25.85 4.37
C LYS A 317 -10.47 -26.60 5.70
N LEU A 318 -9.22 -26.86 6.08
CA LEU A 318 -8.84 -27.54 7.32
C LEU A 318 -8.91 -26.62 8.57
N VAL A 319 -9.16 -25.32 8.41
CA VAL A 319 -9.25 -24.41 9.55
C VAL A 319 -10.70 -24.38 10.03
N SER A 320 -10.93 -24.97 11.22
CA SER A 320 -12.26 -25.10 11.81
C SER A 320 -12.84 -23.74 12.27
N ASN A 321 -14.17 -23.68 12.38
CA ASN A 321 -14.86 -22.51 12.92
C ASN A 321 -14.45 -22.21 14.38
N ALA A 322 -14.08 -23.21 15.17
CA ALA A 322 -13.58 -23.02 16.52
C ALA A 322 -12.23 -22.28 16.51
N THR A 323 -11.31 -22.69 15.64
CA THR A 323 -10.02 -22.00 15.43
C THR A 323 -10.23 -20.58 14.94
N LEU A 324 -11.14 -20.35 13.99
CA LEU A 324 -11.50 -19.01 13.53
C LEU A 324 -12.02 -18.10 14.65
N ARG A 325 -12.86 -18.62 15.56
CA ARG A 325 -13.31 -17.86 16.75
C ARG A 325 -12.15 -17.51 17.67
N ARG A 326 -11.19 -18.43 17.87
CA ARG A 326 -9.97 -18.17 18.65
C ARG A 326 -9.10 -17.10 18.01
N ILE A 327 -8.93 -17.15 16.68
CA ILE A 327 -8.22 -16.11 15.92
C ILE A 327 -8.94 -14.76 16.08
N LEU A 328 -10.27 -14.74 15.95
CA LEU A 328 -11.06 -13.52 16.11
C LEU A 328 -10.87 -12.88 17.50
N ASN A 329 -10.78 -13.67 18.56
CA ASN A 329 -10.54 -13.18 19.93
C ASN A 329 -9.13 -12.59 20.14
N VAL A 330 -8.17 -12.88 19.24
CA VAL A 330 -6.82 -12.31 19.27
C VAL A 330 -6.74 -11.01 18.47
N LEU A 331 -7.61 -10.85 17.46
CA LEU A 331 -7.66 -9.64 16.66
C LEU A 331 -8.25 -8.48 17.47
N PRO A 332 -7.82 -7.24 17.22
CA PRO A 332 -8.38 -6.07 17.87
C PRO A 332 -9.85 -5.90 17.51
N ASN A 333 -10.64 -5.37 18.45
CA ASN A 333 -12.04 -5.07 18.15
C ASN A 333 -12.10 -3.97 17.07
N PRO A 334 -13.06 -4.01 16.14
CA PRO A 334 -13.17 -3.00 15.10
C PRO A 334 -13.38 -1.57 15.63
N THR A 335 -13.91 -1.42 16.86
CA THR A 335 -14.07 -0.13 17.55
C THR A 335 -12.75 0.48 17.99
N ASP A 336 -11.70 -0.33 18.10
CA ASP A 336 -10.38 0.08 18.56
C ASP A 336 -9.45 0.41 17.37
N LEU A 337 -10.01 0.47 16.15
CA LEU A 337 -9.28 0.70 14.90
C LEU A 337 -9.81 1.96 14.19
N ASP A 338 -8.92 2.92 13.95
CA ASP A 338 -9.23 4.20 13.28
C ASP A 338 -9.43 4.11 11.75
N ALA A 339 -9.55 2.92 11.16
CA ALA A 339 -9.66 2.75 9.72
C ALA A 339 -10.75 1.75 9.31
N ARG A 340 -11.30 1.96 8.11
CA ARG A 340 -12.24 1.01 7.50
C ARG A 340 -11.50 -0.22 7.00
N ALA A 341 -12.19 -1.37 7.04
CA ALA A 341 -11.72 -2.62 6.46
C ALA A 341 -11.31 -2.45 4.99
N THR A 342 -10.11 -2.94 4.65
CA THR A 342 -9.63 -2.97 3.26
C THR A 342 -10.25 -4.12 2.46
N GLY A 343 -10.34 -3.93 1.15
CA GLY A 343 -10.83 -4.93 0.20
C GLY A 343 -12.34 -5.12 0.14
N SER A 344 -12.76 -5.98 -0.77
CA SER A 344 -14.13 -6.48 -0.93
C SER A 344 -14.25 -7.89 -0.36
N LEU A 345 -15.45 -8.22 0.11
CA LEU A 345 -15.79 -9.55 0.60
C LEU A 345 -16.91 -10.10 -0.27
N THR A 346 -16.70 -11.29 -0.83
CA THR A 346 -17.68 -11.99 -1.65
C THR A 346 -18.06 -13.29 -0.97
N VAL A 347 -19.36 -13.60 -0.91
CA VAL A 347 -19.85 -14.89 -0.38
C VAL A 347 -20.13 -15.79 -1.57
N LEU A 348 -19.40 -16.90 -1.67
CA LEU A 348 -19.56 -17.91 -2.71
C LEU A 348 -20.49 -19.00 -2.18
N THR A 349 -21.59 -19.28 -2.88
CA THR A 349 -22.60 -20.28 -2.50
C THR A 349 -22.57 -21.53 -3.39
N GLY A 350 -23.11 -22.64 -2.87
CA GLY A 350 -23.32 -23.97 -3.48
C GLY A 350 -23.55 -24.05 -5.00
N THR A 351 -24.26 -23.08 -5.57
CA THR A 351 -24.66 -23.09 -6.98
C THR A 351 -23.57 -22.61 -7.93
N ASP A 352 -22.58 -21.85 -7.44
CA ASP A 352 -21.65 -21.12 -8.30
C ASP A 352 -20.27 -21.79 -8.40
N ASN A 353 -20.01 -22.83 -7.59
CA ASN A 353 -18.78 -23.62 -7.65
C ASN A 353 -18.99 -25.02 -7.02
N GLU A 354 -18.45 -26.07 -7.65
CA GLU A 354 -18.28 -27.43 -7.07
C GLU A 354 -17.33 -27.48 -5.84
N ARG A 355 -16.93 -26.32 -5.28
CA ARG A 355 -15.91 -26.17 -4.22
C ARG A 355 -16.48 -26.09 -2.81
N VAL A 356 -17.72 -26.52 -2.65
CA VAL A 356 -18.43 -26.38 -1.39
C VAL A 356 -18.05 -27.53 -0.48
N VAL A 357 -17.16 -27.24 0.46
CA VAL A 357 -16.64 -28.20 1.43
C VAL A 357 -17.14 -27.83 2.81
N LEU A 358 -17.87 -28.76 3.45
CA LEU A 358 -18.12 -28.72 4.88
C LEU A 358 -16.77 -28.67 5.61
N ARG A 359 -16.52 -27.60 6.36
CA ARG A 359 -15.30 -27.46 7.16
C ARG A 359 -15.40 -28.28 8.44
N GLU A 360 -15.08 -29.56 8.31
CA GLU A 360 -14.86 -30.49 9.42
C GLU A 360 -13.34 -30.59 9.69
N ASN A 361 -12.96 -31.01 10.89
CA ASN A 361 -11.56 -31.35 11.14
C ASN A 361 -11.15 -32.62 10.36
N VAL A 362 -9.88 -33.02 10.46
CA VAL A 362 -9.35 -34.21 9.75
C VAL A 362 -10.12 -35.50 10.08
N ASP A 363 -10.84 -35.53 11.19
CA ASP A 363 -11.60 -36.69 11.70
C ASP A 363 -13.12 -36.60 11.42
N GLY A 364 -13.60 -35.62 10.65
CA GLY A 364 -15.03 -35.44 10.39
C GLY A 364 -15.82 -34.94 11.62
N HIS A 365 -15.13 -34.35 12.58
CA HIS A 365 -15.67 -33.83 13.84
C HIS A 365 -15.51 -32.29 13.93
N LEU A 366 -16.27 -31.68 14.84
CA LEU A 366 -15.94 -30.34 15.34
C LEU A 366 -14.61 -30.45 16.11
N ASP A 367 -13.57 -29.73 15.70
CA ASP A 367 -12.27 -29.81 16.37
C ASP A 367 -12.34 -29.53 17.89
N GLU A 368 -11.60 -30.38 18.62
CA GLU A 368 -11.27 -30.41 20.05
C GLU A 368 -12.43 -30.54 21.08
N THR A 369 -12.61 -31.74 21.65
CA THR A 369 -12.90 -31.85 23.09
C THR A 369 -11.59 -31.63 23.85
N TRP A 370 -11.37 -30.39 24.30
CA TRP A 370 -10.21 -30.07 25.14
C TRP A 370 -10.35 -30.76 26.52
N PRO A 371 -9.34 -31.51 27.01
CA PRO A 371 -9.41 -32.17 28.32
C PRO A 371 -9.58 -31.18 29.50
N LEU A 372 -9.11 -29.94 29.33
CA LEU A 372 -9.12 -28.93 30.39
C LEU A 372 -10.50 -28.34 30.70
N PHE A 373 -11.54 -28.68 29.91
CA PHE A 373 -12.92 -28.28 30.20
C PHE A 373 -13.89 -29.46 30.36
N HIS A 374 -13.41 -30.71 30.30
CA HIS A 374 -14.23 -31.92 30.51
C HIS A 374 -14.14 -32.52 31.91
N SER A 375 -13.42 -31.89 32.83
CA SER A 375 -13.47 -32.25 34.25
C SER A 375 -13.43 -30.99 35.10
N ASN A 376 -14.58 -30.61 35.66
CA ASN A 376 -14.76 -29.84 36.91
C ASN A 376 -13.58 -28.96 37.40
N PHE A 377 -12.94 -28.19 36.52
CA PHE A 377 -11.97 -27.18 36.93
C PHE A 377 -12.80 -25.95 37.27
N LEU A 378 -13.29 -25.95 38.50
CA LEU A 378 -13.60 -24.72 39.21
C LEU A 378 -12.41 -23.78 39.00
N VAL A 379 -12.65 -22.74 38.21
CA VAL A 379 -11.85 -21.53 38.28
C VAL A 379 -12.15 -20.96 39.67
N ASP A 380 -11.46 -21.49 40.67
CA ASP A 380 -11.34 -20.81 41.94
C ASP A 380 -10.65 -19.50 41.63
N TYR A 381 -11.43 -18.43 41.79
CA TYR A 381 -10.96 -17.06 41.84
C TYR A 381 -9.64 -17.05 42.61
N CYS A 382 -8.55 -16.71 41.93
CA CYS A 382 -7.36 -16.22 42.60
C CYS A 382 -7.79 -14.98 43.36
N THR A 383 -8.06 -15.17 44.65
CA THR A 383 -8.15 -14.11 45.64
C THR A 383 -6.79 -13.45 45.66
N VAL A 384 -6.75 -12.19 45.25
CA VAL A 384 -5.62 -11.31 45.48
C VAL A 384 -5.44 -11.25 47.00
N LEU A 385 -4.30 -11.74 47.48
CA LEU A 385 -3.78 -11.47 48.83
C LEU A 385 -2.71 -10.38 48.73
#